data_AF-A0AA35UVH7-F1
#
_entry.id   AF-A0AA35UVH7-F1
#
_cell.length_a   1.000
_cell.length_b   1.000
_cell.length_c   1.000
_cell.angle_alpha   90.00
_cell.angle_beta   90.00
_cell.angle_gamma   90.00
#
_symmetry.space_group_name_H-M   'P 1'
#
loop_
_entity.id
_entity.type
_entity.pdbx_description
1 polymer ?
#
loop_
_entity_poly.entity_id
_entity_poly.type
_entity_poly.pdbx_seq_one_letter_code
_entity_poly.pdbx_strand_id
1 'polypeptide(L)'
;MSASACTIKMGMNPRLSIIDLAIDPIGNGRGRIAIDRTLATPLMIALGSDRRAEPDDVVPEMLTAPPGTAAPLLSRRGFPGDVLLSDGERYGCRMWLLSRAGNTETTRVAAAGYGAEAVAPIESYHGVTIDVVASWYDRARGVLQVTATQSGQSVGTRVTVL
;
A
#
# COMPACT_ATOMS: atom_id res chain seq x y z
N MET A 1 0.61 -36.79 -9.81
CA MET A 1 -0.52 -36.67 -8.86
C MET A 1 -1.22 -35.37 -9.16
N SER A 2 -2.45 -35.41 -9.70
CA SER A 2 -3.25 -34.21 -9.97
C SER A 2 -3.87 -33.73 -8.66
N ALA A 3 -3.62 -32.48 -8.27
CA ALA A 3 -4.24 -31.88 -7.09
C ALA A 3 -5.71 -31.56 -7.42
N SER A 4 -6.64 -32.28 -6.81
CA SER A 4 -8.06 -31.93 -6.87
C SER A 4 -8.30 -30.70 -5.99
N ALA A 5 -8.91 -29.65 -6.52
CA ALA A 5 -9.10 -28.39 -5.81
C ALA A 5 -10.12 -28.55 -4.67
N CYS A 6 -9.76 -28.21 -3.44
CA CYS A 6 -10.66 -28.20 -2.29
C CYS A 6 -11.84 -27.24 -2.55
N THR A 7 -13.07 -27.61 -2.18
CA THR A 7 -14.23 -26.71 -2.31
C THR A 7 -14.43 -25.96 -0.99
N ILE A 8 -14.35 -24.63 -1.03
CA ILE A 8 -14.74 -23.76 0.08
C ILE A 8 -16.18 -23.32 -0.16
N LYS A 9 -17.07 -23.57 0.80
CA LYS A 9 -18.46 -23.08 0.77
C LYS A 9 -18.68 -22.15 1.96
N MET A 10 -19.18 -20.95 1.69
CA MET A 10 -19.66 -20.03 2.72
C MET A 10 -21.18 -19.93 2.62
N GLY A 11 -21.86 -20.20 3.73
CA GLY A 11 -23.30 -20.00 3.87
C GLY A 11 -23.58 -18.86 4.84
N MET A 12 -24.39 -17.89 4.43
CA MET A 12 -24.84 -16.82 5.32
C MET A 12 -26.23 -17.16 5.87
N ASN A 13 -26.38 -17.15 7.19
CA ASN A 13 -27.70 -17.15 7.81
C ASN A 13 -28.08 -15.71 8.19
N PRO A 14 -28.93 -15.03 7.39
CA PRO A 14 -29.23 -13.61 7.58
C PRO A 14 -30.01 -13.33 8.86
N ARG A 15 -30.63 -14.33 9.51
CA ARG A 15 -31.37 -14.15 10.76
C ARG A 15 -30.47 -14.17 11.99
N LEU A 16 -29.34 -14.84 11.92
CA LEU A 16 -28.39 -14.95 13.02
C LEU A 16 -27.19 -14.00 12.86
N SER A 17 -27.03 -13.39 11.68
CA SER A 17 -25.83 -12.61 11.31
C SER A 17 -24.54 -13.44 11.47
N ILE A 18 -24.62 -14.75 11.24
CA ILE A 18 -23.51 -15.69 11.30
C ILE A 18 -23.20 -16.19 9.88
N ILE A 19 -21.90 -16.40 9.63
CA ILE A 19 -21.39 -17.05 8.42
C ILE A 19 -20.84 -18.43 8.82
N ASP A 20 -21.41 -19.47 8.23
CA ASP A 20 -20.90 -20.83 8.37
C ASP A 20 -19.85 -21.08 7.28
N LEU A 21 -18.64 -21.48 7.72
CA LEU A 21 -17.54 -21.87 6.83
C LEU A 21 -17.41 -23.40 6.82
N ALA A 22 -17.75 -24.03 5.70
CA ALA A 22 -17.55 -25.45 5.49
C ALA A 22 -16.36 -25.69 4.55
N ILE A 23 -15.39 -26.47 5.01
CA ILE A 23 -14.21 -26.87 4.25
C ILE A 23 -14.31 -28.36 3.99
N ASP A 24 -14.77 -28.71 2.80
CA ASP A 24 -14.94 -30.11 2.42
C ASP A 24 -13.62 -30.63 1.84
N PRO A 25 -12.93 -31.59 2.50
CA PRO A 25 -11.73 -32.17 1.95
C PRO A 25 -12.06 -32.97 0.68
N ILE A 26 -11.46 -32.61 -0.46
CA ILE A 26 -11.51 -33.46 -1.65
C ILE A 26 -10.32 -34.42 -1.64
N GLY A 27 -10.57 -35.73 -1.62
CA GLY A 27 -9.55 -36.80 -1.63
C GLY A 27 -8.97 -37.15 -0.24
N ASN A 28 -7.74 -37.70 -0.19
CA ASN A 28 -7.04 -38.08 1.05
C ASN A 28 -6.47 -36.88 1.85
N GLY A 29 -6.88 -35.65 1.53
CA GLY A 29 -6.43 -34.44 2.19
C GLY A 29 -7.21 -34.15 3.48
N ARG A 30 -6.58 -33.46 4.44
CA ARG A 30 -7.31 -32.74 5.50
C ARG A 30 -7.64 -31.36 4.93
N GLY A 31 -8.89 -30.90 4.95
CA GLY A 31 -9.25 -29.54 4.55
C GLY A 31 -8.45 -28.56 5.41
N ARG A 32 -7.49 -27.84 4.81
CA ARG A 32 -6.54 -26.97 5.52
C ARG A 32 -6.67 -25.54 5.04
N ILE A 33 -6.65 -24.62 5.99
CA ILE A 33 -6.45 -23.19 5.74
C ILE A 33 -4.99 -22.87 6.02
N ALA A 34 -4.32 -22.22 5.08
CA ALA A 34 -3.06 -21.53 5.35
C ALA A 34 -3.37 -20.11 5.79
N ILE A 35 -2.86 -19.71 6.95
CA ILE A 35 -2.98 -18.34 7.45
C ILE A 35 -1.62 -17.68 7.26
N ASP A 36 -1.60 -16.60 6.48
CA ASP A 36 -0.46 -15.70 6.47
C ASP A 36 -0.43 -14.93 7.79
N ARG A 37 0.59 -15.20 8.61
CA ARG A 37 0.81 -14.50 9.89
C ARG A 37 1.75 -13.33 9.76
N THR A 38 2.17 -13.02 8.54
CA THR A 38 3.19 -12.04 8.26
C THR A 38 2.56 -10.71 7.90
N LEU A 39 3.36 -9.65 8.00
CA LEU A 39 2.93 -8.32 7.59
C LEU A 39 3.18 -8.06 6.10
N ALA A 40 3.61 -9.06 5.33
CA ALA A 40 3.93 -8.88 3.91
C ALA A 40 2.74 -8.32 3.13
N THR A 41 1.54 -8.89 3.31
CA THR A 41 0.32 -8.44 2.63
C THR A 41 -0.05 -6.99 2.98
N PRO A 42 -0.21 -6.59 4.27
CA PRO A 42 -0.53 -5.21 4.59
C PRO A 42 0.58 -4.23 4.18
N LEU A 43 1.86 -4.61 4.29
CA LEU A 43 2.98 -3.78 3.80
C LEU A 43 2.94 -3.58 2.28
N MET A 44 2.61 -4.63 1.52
CA MET A 44 2.44 -4.53 0.06
C MET A 44 1.33 -3.56 -0.31
N ILE A 45 0.21 -3.60 0.41
CA ILE A 45 -0.90 -2.67 0.17
C ILE A 45 -0.48 -1.25 0.53
N ALA A 46 0.10 -1.03 1.71
CA ALA A 46 0.52 0.30 2.17
C ALA A 46 1.56 0.96 1.24
N LEU A 47 2.58 0.21 0.81
CA LEU A 47 3.63 0.75 -0.06
C LEU A 47 3.27 0.75 -1.54
N GLY A 48 2.40 -0.17 -1.97
CA GLY A 48 2.06 -0.39 -3.38
C GLY A 48 0.82 0.35 -3.87
N SER A 49 -0.01 0.87 -2.96
CA SER A 49 -1.18 1.68 -3.31
C SER A 49 -0.91 3.17 -3.16
N ASP A 50 -1.55 3.98 -3.99
CA ASP A 50 -1.43 5.43 -3.89
C ASP A 50 -2.36 5.98 -2.82
N ARG A 51 -1.78 6.73 -1.88
CA ARG A 51 -2.55 7.56 -0.96
C ARG A 51 -2.81 8.93 -1.57
N ARG A 52 -3.97 9.50 -1.23
CA ARG A 52 -4.32 10.85 -1.68
C ARG A 52 -3.37 11.90 -1.08
N ALA A 53 -3.00 12.90 -1.87
CA ALA A 53 -2.15 14.01 -1.41
C ALA A 53 -2.86 14.86 -0.35
N GLU A 54 -2.13 15.32 0.66
CA GLU A 54 -2.60 16.22 1.72
C GLU A 54 -2.89 17.62 1.19
N PRO A 55 -3.84 18.38 1.77
CA PRO A 55 -4.27 19.68 1.24
C PRO A 55 -3.13 20.63 0.82
N ASP A 56 -2.03 20.62 1.57
CA ASP A 56 -0.87 21.50 1.34
C ASP A 56 0.21 20.90 0.42
N ASP A 57 0.07 19.64 0.00
CA ASP A 57 1.00 19.01 -0.93
C ASP A 57 0.93 19.65 -2.32
N VAL A 58 2.10 19.88 -2.90
CA VAL A 58 2.23 20.28 -4.31
C VAL A 58 1.97 19.06 -5.18
N VAL A 59 0.83 19.06 -5.88
CA VAL A 59 0.47 18.02 -6.83
C VAL A 59 1.18 18.27 -8.17
N PRO A 60 1.79 17.26 -8.81
CA PRO A 60 2.33 17.40 -10.16
C PRO A 60 1.28 17.94 -11.15
N GLU A 61 1.65 18.93 -11.96
CA GLU A 61 0.75 19.52 -12.95
C GLU A 61 0.20 18.47 -13.92
N MET A 62 -1.09 18.58 -14.26
CA MET A 62 -1.69 17.77 -15.32
C MET A 62 -1.17 18.26 -16.67
N LEU A 63 -0.51 17.37 -17.42
CA LEU A 63 0.06 17.64 -18.75
C LEU A 63 -0.92 18.24 -19.77
N THR A 64 -2.23 18.10 -19.56
CA THR A 64 -3.28 18.56 -20.47
C THR A 64 -4.04 19.80 -19.99
N ALA A 65 -3.75 20.31 -18.79
CA ALA A 65 -4.43 21.50 -18.26
C ALA A 65 -3.71 22.79 -18.67
N PRO A 66 -4.42 23.86 -19.08
CA PRO A 66 -3.84 25.17 -19.27
C PRO A 66 -3.15 25.68 -17.99
N PRO A 67 -2.03 26.44 -18.10
CA PRO A 67 -1.39 27.07 -16.95
C PRO A 67 -2.39 27.91 -16.14
N GLY A 68 -2.37 27.77 -14.81
CA GLY A 68 -3.30 28.48 -13.91
C GLY A 68 -4.67 27.80 -13.72
N THR A 69 -4.89 26.63 -14.31
CA THR A 69 -6.10 25.83 -14.04
C THR A 69 -6.06 25.30 -12.61
N ALA A 70 -7.07 25.61 -11.80
CA ALA A 70 -7.22 25.04 -10.48
C ALA A 70 -7.25 23.51 -10.56
N ALA A 71 -6.49 22.84 -9.68
CA ALA A 71 -6.38 21.39 -9.70
C ALA A 71 -7.79 20.77 -9.46
N PRO A 72 -8.34 19.96 -10.40
CA PRO A 72 -9.67 19.40 -10.25
C PRO A 72 -9.78 18.52 -8.99
N LEU A 73 -10.99 18.25 -8.52
CA LEU A 73 -11.24 17.41 -7.32
C LEU A 73 -10.54 16.04 -7.35
N LEU A 74 -10.28 15.51 -8.56
CA LEU A 74 -9.61 14.24 -8.81
C LEU A 74 -8.12 14.37 -9.20
N SER A 75 -7.55 15.58 -9.17
CA SER A 75 -6.12 15.82 -9.44
C SER A 75 -5.20 15.14 -8.42
N ARG A 76 -5.70 14.97 -7.19
CA ARG A 76 -5.01 14.25 -6.11
C ARG A 76 -5.26 12.75 -6.29
N ARG A 77 -4.33 12.09 -6.97
CA ARG A 77 -4.30 10.62 -7.16
C ARG A 77 -4.39 9.91 -5.80
N GLY A 78 -5.11 8.81 -5.73
CA GLY A 78 -5.29 8.00 -4.52
C GLY A 78 -6.75 7.59 -4.31
N PHE A 79 -7.04 6.93 -3.19
CA PHE A 79 -8.41 6.50 -2.87
C PHE A 79 -9.35 7.70 -2.68
N PRO A 80 -10.51 7.77 -3.36
CA PRO A 80 -11.44 8.90 -3.20
C PRO A 80 -12.05 9.01 -1.80
N GLY A 81 -12.19 7.89 -1.07
CA GLY A 81 -12.76 7.90 0.28
C GLY A 81 -11.91 8.65 1.31
N ASP A 82 -10.61 8.84 1.04
CA ASP A 82 -9.72 9.69 1.83
C ASP A 82 -10.22 11.12 1.97
N VAL A 83 -11.02 11.62 1.02
CA VAL A 83 -11.59 12.98 1.07
C VAL A 83 -12.46 13.20 2.30
N LEU A 84 -13.09 12.14 2.81
CA LEU A 84 -13.98 12.18 3.95
C LEU A 84 -13.27 11.85 5.28
N LEU A 85 -11.97 11.56 5.24
CA LEU A 85 -11.17 11.14 6.38
C LEU A 85 -10.12 12.21 6.70
N SER A 86 -10.55 13.38 7.17
CA SER A 86 -9.64 14.47 7.59
C SER A 86 -8.71 14.04 8.74
N ASP A 87 -9.25 13.26 9.68
CA ASP A 87 -8.55 12.80 10.89
C ASP A 87 -8.51 11.27 10.98
N GLY A 88 -8.84 10.58 9.87
CA GLY A 88 -8.93 9.12 9.81
C GLY A 88 -7.65 8.48 9.28
N GLU A 89 -7.52 7.17 9.50
CA GLU A 89 -6.45 6.38 8.90
C GLU A 89 -6.63 6.30 7.39
N ARG A 90 -5.61 6.76 6.67
CA ARG A 90 -5.56 6.75 5.20
C ARG A 90 -4.49 5.79 4.74
N TYR A 91 -4.88 4.88 3.86
CA TYR A 91 -4.02 3.81 3.38
C TYR A 91 -3.31 4.19 2.09
N GLY A 92 -2.14 3.59 1.90
CA GLY A 92 -1.29 3.82 0.74
C GLY A 92 -0.16 4.81 1.01
N CYS A 93 0.59 5.11 -0.04
CA CYS A 93 1.79 5.93 0.05
C CYS A 93 1.75 7.12 -0.93
N ARG A 94 2.33 8.24 -0.51
CA ARG A 94 2.40 9.49 -1.30
C ARG A 94 3.65 9.60 -2.18
N MET A 95 4.41 8.51 -2.37
CA MET A 95 5.63 8.53 -3.20
C MET A 95 5.39 8.98 -4.65
N TRP A 96 4.18 8.82 -5.19
CA TRP A 96 3.85 9.31 -6.54
C TRP A 96 4.04 10.83 -6.71
N LEU A 97 4.00 11.60 -5.61
CA LEU A 97 4.34 13.03 -5.60
C LEU A 97 5.80 13.30 -6.03
N LEU A 98 6.69 12.32 -5.84
CA LEU A 98 8.11 12.43 -6.18
C LEU A 98 8.40 12.20 -7.67
N SER A 99 7.39 11.90 -8.49
CA SER A 99 7.56 11.64 -9.93
C SER A 99 8.22 12.79 -10.71
N ARG A 100 8.19 14.01 -10.16
CA ARG A 100 8.82 15.22 -10.72
C ARG A 100 9.91 15.81 -9.81
N ALA A 101 10.23 15.14 -8.71
CA ALA A 101 11.29 15.58 -7.82
C ALA A 101 12.65 15.33 -8.48
N GLY A 102 13.65 16.14 -8.15
CA GLY A 102 15.02 15.93 -8.63
C GLY A 102 15.70 14.78 -7.89
N ASN A 103 16.75 14.23 -8.51
CA ASN A 103 17.62 13.21 -7.95
C ASN A 103 18.57 13.72 -6.83
N THR A 104 17.98 14.16 -5.72
CA THR A 104 18.67 14.76 -4.58
C THR A 104 18.48 13.95 -3.31
N GLU A 105 19.36 14.16 -2.34
CA GLU A 105 19.23 13.52 -1.03
C GLU A 105 17.93 13.92 -0.31
N THR A 106 17.43 15.14 -0.53
CA THR A 106 16.14 15.59 -0.01
C THR A 106 14.99 14.74 -0.53
N THR A 107 15.00 14.35 -1.81
CA THR A 107 14.00 13.44 -2.40
C THR A 107 14.07 12.04 -1.79
N ARG A 108 15.29 11.54 -1.52
CA ARG A 108 15.49 10.25 -0.84
C ARG A 108 14.89 10.26 0.56
N VAL A 109 15.16 11.31 1.34
CA VAL A 109 14.62 11.48 2.70
C VAL A 109 13.10 11.63 2.67
N ALA A 110 12.55 12.40 1.74
CA ALA A 110 11.11 12.54 1.58
C ALA A 110 10.42 11.19 1.29
N ALA A 111 11.03 10.34 0.45
CA ALA A 111 10.50 9.01 0.16
C ALA A 111 10.50 8.09 1.39
N ALA A 112 11.54 8.15 2.21
CA ALA A 112 11.56 7.42 3.48
C ALA A 112 10.44 7.91 4.41
N GLY A 113 10.21 9.23 4.48
CA GLY A 113 9.10 9.81 5.24
C GLY A 113 7.73 9.33 4.76
N TYR A 114 7.47 9.34 3.45
CA TYR A 114 6.21 8.83 2.89
C TYR A 114 6.04 7.33 3.12
N GLY A 115 7.12 6.55 3.09
CA GLY A 115 7.09 5.13 3.43
C GLY A 115 6.76 4.88 4.90
N ALA A 116 7.40 5.62 5.81
CA ALA A 116 7.15 5.53 7.24
C ALA A 116 5.71 5.91 7.60
N GLU A 117 5.19 6.98 6.99
CA GLU A 117 3.80 7.38 7.15
C GLU A 117 2.82 6.29 6.67
N ALA A 118 3.12 5.66 5.54
CA ALA A 118 2.26 4.63 4.97
C ALA A 118 2.15 3.38 5.87
N VAL A 119 3.21 3.04 6.61
CA VAL A 119 3.24 1.86 7.48
C VAL A 119 2.81 2.15 8.93
N ALA A 120 2.76 3.42 9.35
CA ALA A 120 2.42 3.78 10.73
C ALA A 120 1.08 3.22 11.25
N PRO A 121 -0.01 3.14 10.46
CA PRO A 121 -1.24 2.48 10.90
C PRO A 121 -1.05 0.98 11.17
N ILE A 122 -0.19 0.31 10.40
CA ILE A 122 0.14 -1.11 10.58
C ILE A 122 0.91 -1.30 11.89
N GLU A 123 1.89 -0.41 12.17
CA GLU A 123 2.62 -0.41 13.44
C GLU A 123 1.70 -0.25 14.63
N SER A 124 0.80 0.74 14.57
CA SER A 124 -0.19 1.04 15.61
C SER A 124 -1.13 -0.15 15.85
N TYR A 125 -1.71 -0.72 14.79
CA TYR A 125 -2.66 -1.82 14.89
C TYR A 125 -2.03 -3.12 15.41
N HIS A 126 -0.80 -3.45 14.96
CA HIS A 126 -0.13 -4.69 15.34
C HIS A 126 0.79 -4.57 16.57
N GLY A 127 1.06 -3.35 17.06
CA GLY A 127 1.98 -3.11 18.17
C GLY A 127 3.41 -3.51 17.85
N VAL A 128 3.87 -3.25 16.62
CA VAL A 128 5.22 -3.60 16.14
C VAL A 128 5.95 -2.38 15.58
N THR A 129 7.26 -2.49 15.40
CA THR A 129 8.06 -1.50 14.67
C THR A 129 8.46 -2.06 13.30
N ILE A 130 8.38 -1.22 12.28
CA ILE A 130 8.68 -1.50 10.88
C ILE A 130 9.82 -0.57 10.46
N ASP A 131 10.95 -1.15 10.06
CA ASP A 131 12.08 -0.36 9.56
C ASP A 131 11.83 0.06 8.11
N VAL A 132 11.90 1.36 7.83
CA VAL A 132 11.66 1.90 6.49
C VAL A 132 12.89 2.64 5.98
N VAL A 133 13.44 2.13 4.87
CA VAL A 133 14.64 2.69 4.25
C VAL A 133 14.36 3.05 2.79
N ALA A 134 14.78 4.26 2.41
CA ALA A 134 14.81 4.70 1.01
C ALA A 134 16.25 4.68 0.47
N SER A 135 16.46 4.08 -0.69
CA SER A 135 17.75 3.98 -1.36
C SER A 135 17.62 4.16 -2.87
N TRP A 136 18.66 4.71 -3.50
CA TRP A 136 18.73 4.81 -4.95
C TRP A 136 18.97 3.42 -5.55
N TYR A 137 17.99 2.89 -6.26
CA TYR A 137 18.13 1.63 -6.98
C TYR A 137 18.93 1.82 -8.27
N ASP A 138 18.59 2.87 -9.03
CA ASP A 138 19.35 3.31 -10.20
C ASP A 138 19.37 4.83 -10.21
N ARG A 139 20.47 5.40 -9.69
CA ARG A 139 20.60 6.85 -9.60
C ARG A 139 20.66 7.50 -10.98
N ALA A 140 21.28 6.88 -11.98
CA ALA A 140 21.39 7.48 -13.31
C ALA A 140 20.03 7.62 -14.01
N ARG A 141 19.09 6.71 -13.70
CA ARG A 141 17.72 6.71 -14.22
C ARG A 141 16.68 7.30 -13.26
N GLY A 142 17.11 7.88 -12.14
CA GLY A 142 16.20 8.44 -11.14
C GLY A 142 15.30 7.41 -10.45
N VAL A 143 15.69 6.13 -10.37
CA VAL A 143 14.86 5.11 -9.73
C VAL A 143 15.19 5.03 -8.24
N LEU A 144 14.23 5.42 -7.42
CA LEU A 144 14.28 5.36 -5.97
C LEU A 144 13.46 4.18 -5.46
N GLN A 145 14.01 3.41 -4.52
CA GLN A 145 13.34 2.29 -3.88
C GLN A 145 13.09 2.60 -2.41
N VAL A 146 11.88 2.34 -1.94
CA VAL A 146 11.53 2.34 -0.51
C VAL A 146 11.26 0.90 -0.10
N THR A 147 11.90 0.47 0.99
CA THR A 147 11.78 -0.89 1.52
C THR A 147 11.34 -0.81 2.97
N ALA A 148 10.27 -1.52 3.32
CA ALA A 148 9.83 -1.74 4.69
C ALA A 148 10.20 -3.15 5.13
N THR A 149 10.78 -3.29 6.32
CA THR A 149 11.26 -4.57 6.86
C THR A 149 10.68 -4.81 8.26
N GLN A 150 10.14 -6.01 8.46
CA GLN A 150 9.67 -6.47 9.77
C GLN A 150 10.00 -7.96 9.94
N SER A 151 10.59 -8.32 11.08
CA SER A 151 10.94 -9.71 11.45
C SER A 151 11.63 -10.53 10.34
N GLY A 152 12.52 -9.90 9.58
CA GLY A 152 13.28 -10.55 8.49
C GLY A 152 12.55 -10.64 7.14
N GLN A 153 11.30 -10.17 7.05
CA GLN A 153 10.61 -9.98 5.78
C GLN A 153 10.72 -8.55 5.30
N SER A 154 10.91 -8.37 3.99
CA SER A 154 11.02 -7.05 3.38
C SER A 154 10.07 -6.92 2.21
N VAL A 155 9.38 -5.78 2.15
CA VAL A 155 8.54 -5.40 1.02
C VAL A 155 9.10 -4.10 0.45
N GLY A 156 9.36 -4.09 -0.86
CA GLY A 156 9.93 -2.95 -1.56
C GLY A 156 9.00 -2.45 -2.65
N THR A 157 8.99 -1.13 -2.83
CA THR A 157 8.30 -0.44 -3.93
C THR A 157 9.25 0.59 -4.53
N ARG A 158 8.96 1.01 -5.76
CA ARG A 158 9.85 1.89 -6.53
C ARG A 158 9.09 3.05 -7.13
N VAL A 159 9.76 4.19 -7.21
CA VAL A 159 9.30 5.38 -7.91
C VAL A 159 10.41 5.92 -8.80
N THR A 160 10.04 6.38 -9.99
CA THR A 160 10.97 7.08 -10.89
C THR A 160 10.81 8.58 -10.67
N VAL A 161 11.93 9.25 -10.42
CA VAL A 161 12.05 10.71 -10.26
C VAL A 161 12.79 11.31 -11.48
N LEU A 162 12.89 12.63 -11.57
CA LEU A 162 13.58 13.34 -12.66
C LEU A 162 15.09 13.49 -12.45
#